data_AF-A0A6B2TN33-F1
#
_entry.id   AF-A0A6B2TN33-F1
#
_cell.length_a   1.000
_cell.length_b   1.000
_cell.length_c   1.000
_cell.angle_alpha   90.00
_cell.angle_beta   90.00
_cell.angle_gamma   90.00
#
_symmetry.space_group_name_H-M   'P 1'
#
loop_
_entity.id
_entity.type
_entity.pdbx_description
1 polymer ?
#
loop_
_entity_poly.entity_id
_entity_poly.type
_entity_poly.pdbx_seq_one_letter_code
_entity_poly.pdbx_strand_id
1 'polypeptide(L)' 'MTLTSAAAVTPPAQDRCPVCHEAAEGEAQWWTLRSRHRTSEGDVEYCTGGCGCLVVLVNGELLKALPVDRR' A
#
# COMPACT_ATOMS: atom_id res chain seq x y z
N MET A 1 -6.91 19.57 -37.55
CA MET A 1 -6.20 19.44 -36.25
C MET A 1 -7.00 18.47 -35.40
N THR A 2 -6.56 17.22 -35.30
CA THR A 2 -7.26 16.16 -34.55
C THR A 2 -6.40 15.83 -33.34
N LEU A 3 -6.86 16.18 -32.14
CA LEU A 3 -6.20 15.80 -30.89
C LEU A 3 -6.64 14.36 -30.57
N THR A 4 -5.70 13.42 -30.69
CA THR A 4 -5.90 12.04 -30.24
C THR A 4 -5.84 12.07 -28.72
N SER A 5 -6.94 11.70 -28.06
CA SER A 5 -7.01 11.60 -26.61
C SER A 5 -6.24 10.34 -26.19
N ALA A 6 -5.14 10.52 -25.44
CA ALA A 6 -4.45 9.39 -24.83
C ALA A 6 -5.35 8.81 -23.74
N ALA A 7 -5.94 7.64 -24.00
CA ALA A 7 -6.61 6.87 -22.97
C ALA A 7 -5.60 6.58 -21.85
N ALA A 8 -5.84 7.13 -20.66
CA ALA A 8 -5.09 6.78 -19.48
C ALA A 8 -5.32 5.27 -19.23
N VAL A 9 -4.26 4.47 -19.39
CA VAL A 9 -4.29 3.07 -18.98
C VAL A 9 -4.28 3.09 -17.46
N THR A 10 -5.46 3.08 -16.85
CA THR A 10 -5.58 2.81 -15.42
C THR A 10 -5.11 1.37 -15.24
N PRO A 11 -3.97 1.11 -14.56
CA PRO A 11 -3.57 -0.25 -14.27
C PRO A 11 -4.75 -0.90 -13.52
N PRO A 12 -5.04 -2.19 -13.77
CA PRO A 12 -6.12 -2.88 -13.07
C PRO A 12 -5.92 -2.62 -11.58
N ALA A 13 -6.90 -1.99 -10.95
CA ALA A 13 -6.96 -1.89 -9.51
C ALA A 13 -6.83 -3.33 -9.02
N GLN A 14 -5.71 -3.67 -8.39
CA GLN A 14 -5.60 -5.01 -7.84
C GLN A 14 -6.54 -4.98 -6.65
N ASP A 15 -7.74 -5.53 -6.85
CA ASP A 15 -8.83 -5.56 -5.85
C ASP A 15 -8.48 -6.48 -4.66
N ARG A 16 -7.21 -6.86 -4.51
CA ARG A 16 -6.71 -7.79 -3.51
C ARG A 16 -5.47 -7.22 -2.84
N CYS A 17 -5.43 -7.35 -1.53
CA CYS A 17 -4.23 -6.98 -0.77
C CYS A 17 -3.04 -7.85 -1.19
N PRO A 18 -1.85 -7.27 -1.47
CA PRO A 18 -0.68 -8.06 -1.86
C PRO A 18 -0.10 -8.90 -0.70
N VAL A 19 -0.58 -8.73 0.53
CA VAL A 19 -0.09 -9.44 1.72
C VAL A 19 -0.95 -10.65 2.06
N CYS A 20 -2.27 -10.49 2.15
CA CYS A 20 -3.19 -11.57 2.50
C CYS A 20 -4.06 -12.07 1.34
N HIS A 21 -4.01 -11.40 0.17
CA HIS A 21 -4.83 -11.70 -1.02
C HIS A 21 -6.36 -11.60 -0.85
N GLU A 22 -6.82 -11.12 0.30
CA GLU A 22 -8.22 -10.77 0.55
C GLU A 22 -8.64 -9.54 -0.27
N ALA A 23 -9.94 -9.44 -0.53
CA ALA A 23 -10.51 -8.28 -1.21
C ALA A 23 -10.16 -6.99 -0.45
N ALA A 24 -9.59 -6.02 -1.16
CA ALA A 24 -9.31 -4.69 -0.65
C ALA A 24 -10.04 -3.70 -1.55
N GLU A 25 -10.86 -2.82 -0.96
CA GLU A 25 -11.59 -1.82 -1.72
C GLU A 25 -10.60 -0.98 -2.53
N GLY A 26 -10.80 -0.97 -3.85
CA GLY A 26 -9.93 -0.34 -4.83
C GLY A 26 -9.95 1.18 -4.75
N GLU A 27 -9.39 1.74 -3.67
CA GLU A 27 -9.04 3.16 -3.63
C GLU A 27 -7.54 3.32 -3.89
N ALA A 28 -7.19 4.43 -4.55
CA ALA A 28 -5.89 4.74 -5.15
C ALA A 28 -4.69 4.73 -4.17
N GLN A 29 -4.91 4.45 -2.89
CA GLN A 29 -3.88 4.33 -1.87
C GLN A 29 -4.11 3.10 -1.00
N TRP A 30 -3.44 1.99 -1.33
CA TRP A 30 -3.56 0.72 -0.59
C TRP A 30 -3.12 0.77 0.87
N TRP A 31 -2.29 1.75 1.22
CA TRP A 31 -1.62 1.83 2.51
C TRP A 31 -1.89 3.17 3.18
N THR A 32 -2.50 3.13 4.36
CA THR A 32 -2.66 4.30 5.23
C THR A 32 -1.51 4.34 6.24
N LEU A 33 -0.73 5.42 6.24
CA LEU A 33 0.30 5.64 7.26
C LEU A 33 -0.34 5.77 8.65
N ARG A 34 0.12 4.96 9.61
CA ARG A 34 -0.37 4.97 11.01
C ARG A 34 0.62 5.62 11.95
N SER A 35 1.90 5.39 11.77
CA SER A 35 2.95 6.08 12.52
C SER A 35 4.27 6.14 11.75
N ARG A 36 5.11 7.12 12.09
CA ARG A 36 6.46 7.30 11.57
C ARG A 36 7.40 7.63 12.73
N HIS A 37 8.57 6.99 12.75
CA HIS A 37 9.56 7.14 13.81
C HIS A 37 10.95 7.29 13.21
N ARG A 38 11.69 8.32 13.63
CA ARG A 38 13.10 8.48 13.24
C ARG A 38 14.00 7.63 14.14
N THR A 39 14.86 6.84 13.52
CA THR A 39 15.88 6.01 14.18
C THR A 39 17.27 6.38 13.65
N SER A 40 18.34 5.76 14.18
CA SER A 40 19.69 5.91 13.63
C SER A 40 19.81 5.36 12.20
N GLU A 41 19.00 4.37 11.84
CA GLU A 41 18.98 3.73 10.52
C GLU A 41 18.08 4.45 9.50
N GLY A 42 17.40 5.52 9.92
CA GLY A 42 16.47 6.29 9.10
C GLY A 42 15.04 6.30 9.65
N ASP A 43 14.10 6.67 8.78
CA ASP A 43 12.69 6.79 9.14
C ASP A 43 11.98 5.45 8.98
N VAL A 44 11.40 4.93 10.07
CA VAL A 44 10.56 3.73 10.06
C VAL A 44 9.10 4.15 9.97
N GLU A 45 8.37 3.55 9.04
CA GLU A 45 6.95 3.85 8.76
C GLU A 45 6.11 2.60 8.95
N TYR A 46 5.00 2.72 9.68
CA TYR A 46 4.02 1.66 9.88
C TYR A 46 2.75 2.02 9.14
N CYS A 47 2.39 1.26 8.11
CA CYS A 47 1.20 1.50 7.31
C CYS A 47 0.25 0.30 7.36
N THR A 48 -1.05 0.55 7.37
CA THR A 48 -2.08 -0.50 7.33
C THR A 48 -2.89 -0.42 6.06
N GLY A 49 -3.21 -1.57 5.47
CA GLY A 49 -4.18 -1.65 4.37
C GLY A 49 -5.61 -1.75 4.89
N GLY A 50 -6.60 -1.51 4.02
CA GLY A 50 -8.03 -1.59 4.37
C GLY A 50 -8.47 -2.95 4.95
N CYS A 51 -7.77 -4.03 4.58
CA CYS A 51 -7.99 -5.38 5.12
C CYS A 51 -7.33 -5.62 6.49
N GLY A 52 -6.60 -4.65 7.04
CA GLY A 52 -5.90 -4.74 8.33
C GLY A 52 -4.45 -5.26 8.27
N CYS A 53 -3.95 -5.67 7.10
CA CYS A 53 -2.53 -6.05 6.96
C CYS A 53 -1.61 -4.87 7.29
N LEU A 54 -0.46 -5.18 7.87
CA LEU A 54 0.58 -4.22 8.26
C LEU A 54 1.77 -4.32 7.31
N VAL A 55 2.25 -3.18 6.83
CA VAL A 55 3.55 -3.05 6.18
C VAL A 55 4.44 -2.10 6.96
N VAL A 56 5.71 -2.46 7.08
CA VAL A 56 6.75 -1.68 7.73
C VAL A 56 7.75 -1.26 6.66
N LEU A 57 8.00 0.04 6.54
CA LEU A 57 8.98 0.60 5.62
C LEU A 57 10.15 1.22 6.38
N VAL A 58 11.33 1.25 5.76
CA VAL A 58 12.49 2.03 6.18
C VAL A 58 12.85 2.96 5.04
N ASN A 59 12.80 4.27 5.28
CA ASN A 59 13.03 5.31 4.27
C ASN A 59 12.15 5.12 3.01
N GLY A 60 10.90 4.68 3.18
CA GLY A 60 9.98 4.38 2.08
C GLY A 60 10.18 3.03 1.40
N GLU A 61 11.18 2.22 1.80
CA GLU A 61 11.41 0.89 1.26
C GLU A 61 10.76 -0.20 2.12
N LEU A 62 10.03 -1.13 1.49
CA LEU A 62 9.34 -2.21 2.21
C LEU A 62 10.35 -3.14 2.90
N LEU A 63 10.35 -3.13 4.24
CA LEU A 63 11.16 -4.03 5.05
C LEU A 63 10.39 -5.31 5.41
N LYS A 64 9.11 -5.17 5.77
CA LYS A 64 8.32 -6.29 6.26
C LYS A 64 6.83 -6.12 5.95
N ALA A 65 6.17 -7.22 5.63
CA ALA A 65 4.73 -7.32 5.49
C ALA A 65 4.19 -8.40 6.43
N LEU A 66 3.06 -8.12 7.08
CA LEU A 66 2.42 -8.98 8.06
C LEU A 66 0.92 -9.06 7.76
N PRO A 67 0.36 -10.27 7.58
CA PRO A 67 -1.08 -10.43 7.50
C PRO A 67 -1.71 -10.06 8.84
N VAL A 68 -2.96 -9.62 8.82
CA VAL A 68 -3.74 -9.50 10.05
C VAL A 68 -4.01 -10.91 10.58
N ASP A 69 -3.66 -11.15 11.85
CA ASP A 69 -4.00 -12.40 12.54
C ASP A 69 -5.51 -12.35 12.85
N ARG A 70 -6.32 -13.00 12.00
CA ARG A 70 -7.75 -13.22 12.29
C ARG A 70 -7.85 -14.40 13.24
N ARG A 71 -7.86 -14.12 14.55
CA ARG A 71 -8.32 -15.07 15.58
C ARG A 71 -9.81 -15.35 15.45
#